data_AF-A0AAJ2E6I0-F1
#
_entry.id   AF-A0AAJ2E6I0-F1
#
_cell.length_a   1.000
_cell.length_b   1.000
_cell.length_c   1.000
_cell.angle_alpha   90.00
_cell.angle_beta   90.00
_cell.angle_gamma   90.00
#
_symmetry.space_group_name_H-M   'P 1'
#
loop_
_entity.id
_entity.type
_entity.pdbx_description
1 polymer ?
#
loop_
_entity_poly.entity_id
_entity_poly.type
_entity_poly.pdbx_seq_one_letter_code
_entity_poly.pdbx_strand_id
1 'polypeptide(L)'
;MLSSALKKRFPTQNIVNVVGVRRQESSARSKLPVSTPHAALSTKGRTGITWNAIIEWTVDEVFTEIAAAGLALHEAYTVYGASRVSCAYCIMSSLNDLRAAASCADNHDVYRAMVELEATSTFAFQGQRWLADVAPELLPASLMAAIARAKGAAVQRQAIEAEIPPHLLFTSGWPTVRPTLDEAKLLASVRSRVSALVGIEIQCADATSVLERYDELLERSNSAPEIVLQPQQASFAF
;
A
#
# COMPACT_ATOMS: atom_id res chain seq x y z
N MET A 1 -2.62 10.76 19.90
CA MET A 1 -1.26 10.19 19.77
C MET A 1 -0.78 9.64 21.11
N LEU A 2 -0.29 8.41 21.13
CA LEU A 2 0.21 7.68 22.31
C LEU A 2 1.27 8.47 23.10
N SER A 3 2.24 9.08 22.41
CA SER A 3 3.30 9.86 23.06
C SER A 3 2.74 10.99 23.91
N SER A 4 1.70 11.70 23.46
CA SER A 4 1.08 12.78 24.24
C SER A 4 0.48 12.26 25.57
N ALA A 5 -0.20 11.11 25.54
CA ALA A 5 -0.75 10.48 26.73
C ALA A 5 0.35 10.04 27.70
N LEU A 6 1.41 9.41 27.19
CA LEU A 6 2.57 8.98 27.99
C LEU A 6 3.25 10.17 28.68
N LYS A 7 3.42 11.29 27.97
CA LYS A 7 4.03 12.51 28.54
C LYS A 7 3.25 13.09 29.71
N LYS A 8 1.92 13.01 29.66
CA LYS A 8 1.03 13.47 30.75
C LYS A 8 1.04 12.50 31.92
N ARG A 9 1.06 11.19 31.65
CA ARG A 9 1.04 10.14 32.69
C ARG A 9 2.36 10.06 33.45
N PHE A 10 3.48 10.25 32.76
CA PHE A 10 4.83 10.14 33.29
C PHE A 10 5.62 11.44 33.04
N PRO A 11 5.30 12.52 33.77
CA PRO A 11 5.83 13.85 33.47
C PRO A 11 7.33 13.99 33.76
N THR A 12 7.87 13.21 34.70
CA THR A 12 9.25 13.33 35.19
C THR A 12 10.08 12.06 35.05
N GLN A 13 9.47 10.94 34.66
CA GLN A 13 10.15 9.65 34.52
C GLN A 13 10.68 9.50 33.10
N ASN A 14 11.90 8.98 32.95
CA ASN A 14 12.39 8.54 31.65
C ASN A 14 11.47 7.47 31.06
N ILE A 15 11.30 7.50 29.74
CA ILE A 15 10.39 6.58 29.03
C ILE A 15 11.21 5.76 28.04
N VAL A 16 11.10 4.44 28.16
CA VAL A 16 11.65 3.48 27.20
C VAL A 16 10.50 2.91 26.37
N ASN A 17 10.49 3.19 25.08
CA ASN A 17 9.61 2.55 24.10
C ASN A 17 10.27 1.26 23.61
N VAL A 18 9.81 0.12 24.09
CA VAL A 18 10.35 -1.18 23.72
C VAL A 18 9.67 -1.69 22.45
N VAL A 19 10.46 -2.10 21.46
CA VAL A 19 9.97 -2.56 20.15
C VAL A 19 10.56 -3.92 19.82
N GLY A 20 9.71 -4.82 19.32
CA GLY A 20 10.07 -6.18 18.90
C GLY A 20 10.53 -6.31 17.45
N VAL A 21 11.29 -5.35 16.91
CA VAL A 21 11.83 -5.44 15.55
C VAL A 21 13.12 -6.26 15.52
N ARG A 22 13.36 -6.97 14.41
CA ARG A 22 14.57 -7.80 14.20
C ARG A 22 15.30 -7.40 12.92
N ARG A 23 16.62 -7.54 12.90
CA ARG A 23 17.44 -7.31 11.69
C ARG A 23 17.03 -8.23 10.53
N GLN A 24 16.64 -9.47 10.83
CA GLN A 24 16.25 -10.49 9.86
C GLN A 24 15.03 -10.08 9.02
N GLU A 25 14.23 -9.11 9.45
CA GLU A 25 12.93 -8.81 8.82
C GLU A 25 13.03 -8.01 7.51
N SER A 26 14.09 -7.22 7.30
CA SER A 26 14.32 -6.49 6.04
C SER A 26 15.70 -5.85 5.99
N SER A 27 16.16 -5.46 4.79
CA SER A 27 17.40 -4.70 4.58
C SER A 27 17.41 -3.32 5.25
N ALA A 28 16.24 -2.72 5.47
CA ALA A 28 16.10 -1.47 6.21
C ALA A 28 16.27 -1.73 7.73
N ARG A 29 15.61 -2.77 8.25
CA ARG A 29 15.69 -3.15 9.67
C ARG A 29 17.06 -3.69 10.05
N SER A 30 17.78 -4.32 9.14
CA SER A 30 19.14 -4.81 9.39
C SER A 30 20.14 -3.72 9.75
N LYS A 31 19.83 -2.45 9.46
CA LYS A 31 20.69 -1.29 9.75
C LYS A 31 20.27 -0.52 11.01
N LEU A 32 19.18 -0.92 11.66
CA LEU A 32 18.69 -0.20 12.85
C LEU A 32 19.65 -0.40 14.04
N PRO A 33 19.92 0.64 14.84
CA PRO A 33 20.72 0.47 16.05
C PRO A 33 19.90 -0.25 17.13
N VAL A 34 20.58 -0.75 18.17
CA VAL A 34 19.94 -1.35 19.36
C VAL A 34 19.01 -0.36 20.04
N SER A 35 19.39 0.92 20.11
CA SER A 35 18.56 1.98 20.68
C SER A 35 18.75 3.32 19.96
N THR A 36 17.70 4.14 19.93
CA THR A 36 17.74 5.51 19.43
C THR A 36 17.05 6.49 20.39
N PRO A 37 17.47 7.77 20.44
CA PRO A 37 16.69 8.81 21.09
C PRO A 37 15.29 8.95 20.46
N HIS A 38 14.26 9.10 21.30
CA HIS A 38 12.88 9.30 20.85
C HIS A 38 12.42 10.73 21.13
N ALA A 39 12.66 11.64 20.19
CA ALA A 39 12.42 13.08 20.35
C ALA A 39 11.01 13.43 20.85
N ALA A 40 9.95 12.77 20.34
CA ALA A 40 8.57 13.06 20.75
C ALA A 40 8.26 12.73 22.23
N LEU A 41 9.07 11.87 22.86
CA LEU A 41 8.98 11.50 24.28
C LEU A 41 9.98 12.28 25.13
N SER A 42 11.05 12.82 24.55
CA SER A 42 12.05 13.62 25.25
C SER A 42 11.57 15.05 25.54
N THR A 43 11.96 15.59 26.68
CA THR A 43 11.85 17.01 27.06
C THR A 43 13.10 17.43 27.84
N LYS A 44 13.21 18.69 28.24
CA LYS A 44 14.37 19.19 29.01
C LYS A 44 14.64 18.42 30.32
N GLY A 45 13.60 17.84 30.94
CA GLY A 45 13.71 17.09 32.20
C GLY A 45 13.46 15.59 32.07
N ARG A 46 13.33 15.07 30.85
CA ARG A 46 13.00 13.65 30.61
C ARG A 46 13.67 13.14 29.34
N THR A 47 14.27 11.97 29.43
CA THR A 47 14.80 11.25 28.28
C THR A 47 13.78 10.23 27.78
N GLY A 48 13.46 10.29 26.49
CA GLY A 48 12.75 9.24 25.76
C GLY A 48 13.72 8.48 24.86
N ILE A 49 13.67 7.14 24.89
CA ILE A 49 14.40 6.29 23.95
C ILE A 49 13.47 5.24 23.33
N THR A 50 13.82 4.80 22.12
CA THR A 50 13.32 3.55 21.55
C THR A 50 14.40 2.49 21.73
N TRP A 51 14.01 1.32 22.25
CA TRP A 51 14.89 0.16 22.40
C TRP A 51 14.34 -1.01 21.59
N ASN A 52 15.16 -1.50 20.65
CA ASN A 52 14.84 -2.66 19.82
C ASN A 52 15.32 -3.92 20.55
N ALA A 53 14.49 -4.45 21.46
CA ALA A 53 14.92 -5.42 22.48
C ALA A 53 15.40 -6.76 21.93
N ILE A 54 14.85 -7.18 20.79
CA ILE A 54 15.17 -8.47 20.15
C ILE A 54 15.87 -8.27 18.80
N ILE A 55 16.56 -7.15 18.61
CA ILE A 55 17.06 -6.74 17.28
C ILE A 55 17.95 -7.78 16.60
N GLU A 56 18.73 -8.54 17.38
CA GLU A 56 19.63 -9.58 16.87
C GLU A 56 18.99 -10.96 16.78
N TRP A 57 17.76 -11.14 17.26
CA TRP A 57 17.11 -12.44 17.29
C TRP A 57 16.64 -12.87 15.91
N THR A 58 16.77 -14.16 15.65
CA THR A 58 16.15 -14.90 14.56
C THR A 58 14.69 -15.23 14.88
N VAL A 59 13.94 -15.69 13.88
CA VAL A 59 12.57 -16.20 14.10
C VAL A 59 12.52 -17.44 15.00
N ASP A 60 13.49 -18.33 14.88
CA ASP A 60 13.52 -19.56 15.66
C ASP A 60 13.82 -19.28 17.14
N GLU A 61 14.69 -18.31 17.43
CA GLU A 61 14.95 -17.85 18.81
C GLU A 61 13.69 -17.23 19.42
N VAL A 62 12.93 -16.44 18.65
CA VAL A 62 11.64 -15.89 19.12
C VAL A 62 10.66 -17.00 19.48
N PHE A 63 10.48 -17.99 18.60
CA PHE A 63 9.56 -19.09 18.87
C PHE A 63 10.03 -19.99 20.03
N THR A 64 11.34 -20.20 20.16
CA THR A 64 11.94 -20.94 21.27
C THR A 64 11.67 -20.24 22.60
N GLU A 65 11.87 -18.93 22.67
CA GLU A 65 11.61 -18.16 23.91
C GLU A 65 10.13 -18.17 24.28
N ILE A 66 9.23 -17.99 23.29
CA ILE A 66 7.78 -18.03 23.53
C ILE A 66 7.39 -19.39 24.13
N ALA A 67 7.94 -20.48 23.59
CA ALA A 67 7.71 -21.83 24.10
C ALA A 67 8.30 -22.02 25.50
N ALA A 68 9.53 -21.55 25.75
CA ALA A 68 10.19 -21.63 27.05
C ALA A 68 9.43 -20.85 28.13
N ALA A 69 8.81 -19.72 27.77
CA ALA A 69 7.94 -18.93 28.63
C ALA A 69 6.55 -19.57 28.87
N GLY A 70 6.23 -20.69 28.21
CA GLY A 70 4.92 -21.34 28.31
C GLY A 70 3.78 -20.55 27.67
N LEU A 71 4.09 -19.66 26.72
CA LEU A 71 3.10 -18.83 26.02
C LEU A 71 2.62 -19.51 24.74
N ALA A 72 1.32 -19.35 24.44
CA ALA A 72 0.75 -19.84 23.19
C ALA A 72 1.04 -18.88 22.03
N LEU A 73 1.41 -19.43 20.88
CA LEU A 73 1.47 -18.68 19.63
C LEU A 73 0.06 -18.34 19.13
N HIS A 74 -0.04 -17.23 18.41
CA HIS A 74 -1.28 -16.84 17.74
C HIS A 74 -1.73 -17.93 16.75
N GLU A 75 -3.03 -18.17 16.64
CA GLU A 75 -3.63 -19.21 15.77
C GLU A 75 -3.24 -19.08 14.29
N ALA A 76 -2.97 -17.86 13.84
CA ALA A 76 -2.40 -17.59 12.52
C ALA A 76 -1.17 -18.45 12.22
N TYR A 77 -0.28 -18.64 13.19
CA TYR A 77 0.90 -19.51 13.03
C TYR A 77 0.55 -21.00 13.14
N THR A 78 -0.29 -21.37 14.10
CA THR A 78 -0.47 -22.76 14.52
C THR A 78 -1.60 -23.51 13.81
N VAL A 79 -2.69 -22.81 13.48
CA VAL A 79 -3.88 -23.35 12.84
C VAL A 79 -3.85 -23.11 11.33
N TYR A 80 -3.50 -21.88 10.93
CA TYR A 80 -3.60 -21.47 9.53
C TYR A 80 -2.28 -21.53 8.77
N GLY A 81 -1.14 -21.65 9.47
CA GLY A 81 0.19 -21.77 8.86
C GLY A 81 0.72 -20.49 8.21
N ALA A 82 0.24 -19.32 8.63
CA ALA A 82 0.78 -18.04 8.18
C ALA A 82 2.21 -17.86 8.72
N SER A 83 3.08 -17.26 7.91
CA SER A 83 4.46 -16.93 8.28
C SER A 83 4.57 -15.67 9.14
N ARG A 84 3.49 -14.87 9.21
CA ARG A 84 3.39 -13.62 9.97
C ARG A 84 1.93 -13.30 10.32
N VAL A 85 1.72 -12.66 11.47
CA VAL A 85 0.41 -12.07 11.81
C VAL A 85 0.36 -10.62 11.33
N SER A 86 -0.57 -10.32 10.44
CA SER A 86 -0.88 -8.96 9.99
C SER A 86 -2.36 -8.87 9.58
N CYS A 87 -2.74 -7.89 8.76
CA CYS A 87 -4.05 -7.90 8.10
C CYS A 87 -4.26 -9.25 7.39
N ALA A 88 -5.50 -9.76 7.40
CA ALA A 88 -5.85 -11.01 6.73
C ALA A 88 -5.36 -11.03 5.26
N TYR A 89 -5.66 -9.97 4.50
CA TYR A 89 -5.17 -9.79 3.15
C TYR A 89 -4.27 -8.54 3.08
N CYS A 90 -2.99 -8.71 3.37
CA CYS A 90 -2.00 -7.63 3.25
C CYS A 90 -1.44 -7.57 1.82
N ILE A 91 -1.32 -6.37 1.26
CA ILE A 91 -0.66 -6.14 -0.04
C ILE A 91 0.79 -6.67 -0.06
N MET A 92 1.43 -6.76 1.10
CA MET A 92 2.79 -7.28 1.24
C MET A 92 2.86 -8.79 1.56
N SER A 93 1.72 -9.49 1.65
CA SER A 93 1.69 -10.91 2.00
C SER A 93 2.22 -11.79 0.86
N SER A 94 2.86 -12.90 1.24
CA SER A 94 3.16 -13.95 0.28
C SER A 94 1.89 -14.65 -0.20
N LEU A 95 1.95 -15.39 -1.31
CA LEU A 95 0.81 -16.20 -1.76
C LEU A 95 0.40 -17.25 -0.69
N ASN A 96 1.38 -17.81 0.01
CA ASN A 96 1.11 -18.79 1.07
C ASN A 96 0.36 -18.15 2.25
N ASP A 97 0.73 -16.93 2.65
CA ASP A 97 0.01 -16.22 3.72
C ASP A 97 -1.40 -15.82 3.28
N LEU A 98 -1.61 -15.48 2.00
CA LEU A 98 -2.95 -15.20 1.48
C LEU A 98 -3.84 -16.45 1.48
N ARG A 99 -3.29 -17.61 1.16
CA ARG A 99 -4.00 -18.89 1.26
C ARG A 99 -4.28 -19.28 2.71
N ALA A 100 -3.32 -19.06 3.61
CA ALA A 100 -3.51 -19.25 5.04
C ALA A 100 -4.62 -18.34 5.58
N ALA A 101 -4.67 -17.08 5.14
CA ALA A 101 -5.76 -16.18 5.51
C ALA A 101 -7.11 -16.66 4.95
N ALA A 102 -7.15 -17.14 3.71
CA ALA A 102 -8.37 -17.63 3.06
C ALA A 102 -8.89 -18.96 3.64
N SER A 103 -8.06 -19.75 4.32
CA SER A 103 -8.52 -20.97 5.00
C SER A 103 -9.23 -20.70 6.34
N CYS A 104 -9.14 -19.46 6.84
CA CYS A 104 -9.88 -19.02 8.02
C CYS A 104 -11.27 -18.50 7.62
N ALA A 105 -12.33 -19.16 8.10
CA ALA A 105 -13.71 -18.83 7.76
C ALA A 105 -14.10 -17.38 8.11
N ASP A 106 -13.55 -16.84 9.20
CA ASP A 106 -13.80 -15.46 9.64
C ASP A 106 -13.25 -14.41 8.64
N ASN A 107 -12.32 -14.80 7.78
CA ASN A 107 -11.76 -13.93 6.74
C ASN A 107 -12.55 -14.00 5.41
N HIS A 108 -13.55 -14.86 5.28
CA HIS A 108 -14.24 -15.06 3.99
C HIS A 108 -15.05 -13.82 3.54
N ASP A 109 -15.65 -13.09 4.48
CA ASP A 109 -16.41 -11.88 4.13
C ASP A 109 -15.49 -10.76 3.62
N VAL A 110 -14.37 -10.53 4.32
CA VAL A 110 -13.38 -9.54 3.89
C VAL A 110 -12.66 -9.98 2.60
N TYR A 111 -12.49 -11.29 2.37
CA TYR A 111 -12.00 -11.82 1.09
C TYR A 111 -12.89 -11.39 -0.07
N ARG A 112 -14.20 -11.69 0.04
CA ARG A 112 -15.18 -11.35 -0.99
C ARG A 112 -15.28 -9.84 -1.21
N ALA A 113 -15.33 -9.06 -0.14
CA ALA A 113 -15.37 -7.60 -0.23
C ALA A 113 -14.13 -7.04 -0.96
N MET A 114 -12.94 -7.59 -0.70
CA MET A 114 -11.73 -7.16 -1.41
C MET A 114 -11.70 -7.60 -2.86
N VAL A 115 -12.21 -8.80 -3.17
CA VAL A 115 -12.36 -9.27 -4.56
C VAL A 115 -13.41 -8.42 -5.33
N GLU A 116 -14.47 -7.95 -4.67
CA GLU A 116 -15.42 -6.99 -5.26
C GLU A 116 -14.75 -5.65 -5.63
N LEU A 117 -13.76 -5.21 -4.85
CA LEU A 117 -12.95 -4.05 -5.21
C LEU A 117 -12.12 -4.30 -6.46
N GLU A 118 -11.56 -5.50 -6.64
CA GLU A 118 -10.86 -5.86 -7.89
C GLU A 118 -11.83 -5.85 -9.07
N ALA A 119 -13.03 -6.40 -8.88
CA ALA A 119 -14.07 -6.45 -9.91
C ALA A 119 -14.53 -5.05 -10.34
N THR A 120 -14.66 -4.13 -9.38
CA THR A 120 -15.11 -2.74 -9.63
C THR A 120 -13.99 -1.88 -10.20
N SER A 121 -12.77 -2.02 -9.69
CA SER A 121 -11.66 -1.13 -10.04
C SER A 121 -10.92 -1.54 -11.30
N THR A 122 -10.98 -2.82 -11.70
CA THR A 122 -10.13 -3.41 -12.76
C THR A 122 -8.63 -3.41 -12.41
N PHE A 123 -8.29 -3.24 -11.13
CA PHE A 123 -6.93 -3.34 -10.62
C PHE A 123 -6.78 -4.62 -9.80
N ALA A 124 -5.73 -5.37 -10.09
CA ALA A 124 -5.36 -6.54 -9.32
C ALA A 124 -4.88 -6.14 -7.92
N PHE A 125 -5.17 -6.98 -6.93
CA PHE A 125 -4.80 -6.78 -5.55
C PHE A 125 -3.30 -6.53 -5.38
N GLN A 126 -2.44 -7.33 -6.01
CA GLN A 126 -0.98 -7.24 -5.90
C GLN A 126 -0.33 -7.15 -7.28
N GLY A 127 -0.26 -5.96 -7.89
CA GLY A 127 0.43 -5.76 -9.18
C GLY A 127 -0.10 -6.69 -10.28
N GLN A 128 0.48 -7.89 -10.39
CA GLN A 128 0.08 -8.94 -11.32
C GLN A 128 -0.81 -10.05 -10.72
N ARG A 129 -1.01 -10.11 -9.39
CA ARG A 129 -1.79 -11.14 -8.71
C ARG A 129 -3.14 -10.61 -8.28
N TRP A 130 -4.18 -11.25 -8.78
CA TRP A 130 -5.55 -11.03 -8.33
C TRP A 130 -5.81 -11.83 -7.07
N LEU A 131 -6.42 -11.20 -6.07
CA LEU A 131 -6.85 -11.87 -4.84
C LEU A 131 -7.92 -12.93 -5.16
N ALA A 132 -8.75 -12.68 -6.17
CA ALA A 132 -9.74 -13.63 -6.70
C ALA A 132 -9.15 -15.00 -7.08
N ASP A 133 -7.85 -15.07 -7.39
CA ASP A 133 -7.18 -16.31 -7.79
C ASP A 133 -6.63 -17.10 -6.58
N VAL A 134 -6.68 -16.54 -5.37
CA VAL A 134 -6.15 -17.17 -4.16
C VAL A 134 -7.04 -18.32 -3.68
N ALA A 135 -8.36 -18.11 -3.67
CA ALA A 135 -9.39 -19.05 -3.20
C ALA A 135 -10.70 -18.87 -4.01
N PRO A 136 -10.68 -19.14 -5.33
CA PRO A 136 -11.83 -18.93 -6.21
C PRO A 136 -13.07 -19.72 -5.80
N GLU A 137 -12.90 -20.84 -5.10
CA GLU A 137 -13.97 -21.66 -4.53
C GLU A 137 -14.83 -20.93 -3.48
N LEU A 138 -14.34 -19.83 -2.90
CA LEU A 138 -15.06 -19.01 -1.94
C LEU A 138 -15.92 -17.91 -2.59
N LEU A 139 -15.85 -17.78 -3.93
CA LEU A 139 -16.52 -16.73 -4.69
C LEU A 139 -17.87 -17.21 -5.24
N PRO A 140 -18.94 -16.40 -5.13
CA PRO A 140 -20.17 -16.68 -5.84
C PRO A 140 -19.95 -16.56 -7.35
N ALA A 141 -20.72 -17.33 -8.15
CA ALA A 141 -20.59 -17.35 -9.61
C ALA A 141 -20.73 -15.96 -10.27
N SER A 142 -21.56 -15.08 -9.69
CA SER A 142 -21.71 -13.70 -10.14
C SER A 142 -20.43 -12.90 -10.01
N LEU A 143 -19.71 -13.05 -8.90
CA LEU A 143 -18.43 -12.37 -8.64
C LEU A 143 -17.31 -12.96 -9.51
N MET A 144 -17.28 -14.28 -9.70
CA MET A 144 -16.34 -14.90 -10.66
C MET A 144 -16.51 -14.34 -12.08
N ALA A 145 -17.76 -14.21 -12.54
CA ALA A 145 -18.05 -13.60 -13.84
C ALA A 145 -17.65 -12.12 -13.89
N ALA A 146 -17.83 -11.37 -12.80
CA ALA A 146 -17.38 -9.99 -12.69
C ALA A 146 -15.86 -9.87 -12.75
N ILE A 147 -15.12 -10.77 -12.09
CA ILE A 147 -13.66 -10.82 -12.14
C ILE A 147 -13.17 -11.16 -13.55
N ALA A 148 -13.81 -12.09 -14.25
CA ALA A 148 -13.45 -12.38 -15.65
C ALA A 148 -13.58 -11.13 -16.54
N ARG A 149 -14.65 -10.34 -16.36
CA ARG A 149 -14.82 -9.06 -17.07
C ARG A 149 -13.76 -8.04 -16.65
N ALA A 150 -13.50 -7.91 -15.35
CA ALA A 150 -12.53 -6.96 -14.81
C ALA A 150 -11.10 -7.26 -15.29
N LYS A 151 -10.72 -8.53 -15.39
CA LYS A 151 -9.44 -8.97 -15.98
C LYS A 151 -9.34 -8.58 -17.45
N GLY A 152 -10.40 -8.79 -18.23
CA GLY A 152 -10.45 -8.35 -19.63
C GLY A 152 -10.33 -6.83 -19.77
N ALA A 153 -11.08 -6.08 -18.96
CA ALA A 153 -11.02 -4.62 -18.94
C ALA A 153 -9.63 -4.10 -18.50
N ALA A 154 -8.97 -4.77 -17.55
CA ALA A 154 -7.62 -4.43 -17.10
C ALA A 154 -6.59 -4.55 -18.23
N VAL A 155 -6.64 -5.62 -19.02
CA VAL A 155 -5.76 -5.80 -20.19
C VAL A 155 -6.00 -4.71 -21.24
N GLN A 156 -7.26 -4.41 -21.55
CA GLN A 156 -7.61 -3.35 -22.50
C GLN A 156 -7.17 -1.97 -22.00
N ARG A 157 -7.40 -1.67 -20.73
CA ARG A 157 -6.96 -0.43 -20.06
C ARG A 157 -5.44 -0.27 -20.18
N GLN A 158 -4.66 -1.29 -19.83
CA GLN A 158 -3.20 -1.26 -19.94
C GLN A 158 -2.74 -1.01 -21.38
N ALA A 159 -3.39 -1.63 -22.36
CA ALA A 159 -3.07 -1.41 -23.78
C ALA A 159 -3.36 0.04 -24.23
N ILE A 160 -4.46 0.63 -23.78
CA ILE A 160 -4.81 2.03 -24.09
C ILE A 160 -3.87 3.01 -23.36
N GLU A 161 -3.58 2.77 -22.08
CA GLU A 161 -2.66 3.59 -21.29
C GLU A 161 -1.24 3.58 -21.87
N ALA A 162 -0.81 2.47 -22.48
CA ALA A 162 0.48 2.34 -23.16
C ALA A 162 0.61 3.23 -24.42
N GLU A 163 -0.48 3.79 -24.94
CA GLU A 163 -0.44 4.76 -26.04
C GLU A 163 0.10 6.14 -25.57
N ILE A 164 0.10 6.41 -24.26
CA ILE A 164 0.55 7.70 -23.71
C ILE A 164 2.08 7.84 -23.87
N PRO A 165 2.58 8.92 -24.52
CA PRO A 165 4.01 9.16 -24.65
C PRO A 165 4.71 9.23 -23.28
N PRO A 166 5.93 8.70 -23.13
CA PRO A 166 6.63 8.64 -21.84
C PRO A 166 6.78 9.99 -21.12
N HIS A 167 6.92 11.08 -21.88
CA HIS A 167 7.08 12.43 -21.33
C HIS A 167 5.76 13.04 -20.78
N LEU A 168 4.62 12.40 -21.06
CA LEU A 168 3.29 12.78 -20.55
C LEU A 168 2.80 11.83 -19.45
N LEU A 169 3.56 10.76 -19.16
CA LEU A 169 3.28 9.91 -18.02
C LEU A 169 3.43 10.73 -16.73
N PHE A 170 2.60 10.40 -15.75
CA PHE A 170 2.66 11.04 -14.44
C PHE A 170 4.02 10.85 -13.79
N THR A 171 4.64 11.95 -13.38
CA THR A 171 5.81 11.97 -12.49
C THR A 171 5.42 12.70 -11.21
N SER A 172 6.06 12.33 -10.09
CA SER A 172 5.77 12.97 -8.80
C SER A 172 6.07 14.47 -8.86
N GLY A 173 5.09 15.29 -8.50
CA GLY A 173 5.22 16.75 -8.51
C GLY A 173 4.25 17.38 -9.51
N TRP A 174 4.69 18.49 -10.11
CA TRP A 174 3.94 19.22 -11.13
C TRP A 174 4.31 18.74 -12.54
N PRO A 175 3.40 18.86 -13.53
CA PRO A 175 3.77 18.61 -14.92
C PRO A 175 4.92 19.53 -15.33
N THR A 176 5.91 18.97 -16.04
CA THR A 176 7.10 19.71 -16.48
C THR A 176 6.99 20.23 -17.91
N VAL A 177 5.97 19.77 -18.64
CA VAL A 177 5.75 20.09 -20.05
C VAL A 177 4.26 20.23 -20.30
N ARG A 178 3.91 21.23 -21.10
CA ARG A 178 2.55 21.42 -21.61
C ARG A 178 2.38 20.55 -22.87
N PRO A 179 1.36 19.68 -22.96
CA PRO A 179 1.12 18.88 -24.16
C PRO A 179 0.78 19.78 -25.35
N THR A 180 1.14 19.32 -26.54
CA THR A 180 0.65 19.86 -27.81
C THR A 180 -0.86 19.60 -27.97
N LEU A 181 -1.49 20.24 -28.95
CA LEU A 181 -2.91 20.01 -29.24
C LEU A 181 -3.19 18.54 -29.62
N ASP A 182 -2.30 17.90 -30.38
CA ASP A 182 -2.49 16.51 -30.78
C ASP A 182 -2.26 15.52 -29.62
N GLU A 183 -1.30 15.82 -28.74
CA GLU A 183 -1.14 15.08 -27.49
C GLU A 183 -2.32 15.25 -26.54
N ALA A 184 -2.91 16.45 -26.46
CA ALA A 184 -4.11 16.68 -25.68
C ALA A 184 -5.32 15.91 -26.24
N LYS A 185 -5.47 15.82 -27.56
CA LYS A 185 -6.48 14.94 -28.20
C LYS A 185 -6.23 13.48 -27.86
N LEU A 186 -4.98 13.03 -27.91
CA LEU A 186 -4.61 11.65 -27.55
C LEU A 186 -4.95 11.36 -26.09
N LEU A 187 -4.54 12.24 -25.16
CA LEU A 187 -4.84 12.11 -23.73
C LEU A 187 -6.35 12.07 -23.47
N ALA A 188 -7.12 12.97 -24.08
CA ALA A 188 -8.59 12.97 -23.97
C ALA A 188 -9.22 11.67 -24.49
N SER A 189 -8.72 11.15 -25.62
CA SER A 189 -9.15 9.88 -26.20
C SER A 189 -8.81 8.68 -25.30
N VAL A 190 -7.57 8.63 -24.77
CA VAL A 190 -7.15 7.60 -23.80
C VAL A 190 -8.04 7.63 -22.56
N ARG A 191 -8.21 8.81 -21.95
CA ARG A 191 -9.05 8.99 -20.76
C ARG A 191 -10.48 8.53 -21.00
N SER A 192 -11.08 8.93 -22.12
CA SER A 192 -12.48 8.58 -22.46
C SER A 192 -12.65 7.08 -22.70
N ARG A 193 -11.71 6.44 -23.40
CA ARG A 193 -11.76 4.98 -23.63
C ARG A 193 -11.57 4.20 -22.33
N VAL A 194 -10.63 4.60 -21.47
CA VAL A 194 -10.43 3.97 -20.15
C VAL A 194 -11.65 4.19 -19.25
N SER A 195 -12.20 5.39 -19.22
CA SER A 195 -13.43 5.73 -18.48
C SER A 195 -14.61 4.85 -18.89
N ALA A 196 -14.83 4.66 -20.19
CA ALA A 196 -15.90 3.81 -20.70
C ALA A 196 -15.71 2.33 -20.32
N LEU A 197 -14.46 1.85 -20.26
CA LEU A 197 -14.14 0.47 -19.86
C LEU A 197 -14.35 0.22 -18.36
N VAL A 198 -13.95 1.18 -17.52
CA VAL A 198 -13.98 1.03 -16.05
C VAL A 198 -15.29 1.52 -15.46
N GLY A 199 -16.07 2.32 -16.19
CA GLY A 199 -17.35 2.87 -15.73
C GLY A 199 -17.19 4.03 -14.74
N ILE A 200 -16.13 4.83 -14.87
CA ILE A 200 -15.90 6.00 -14.01
C ILE A 200 -16.20 7.30 -14.76
N GLU A 201 -16.80 8.26 -14.08
CA GLU A 201 -16.96 9.61 -14.62
C GLU A 201 -15.61 10.33 -14.62
N ILE A 202 -15.33 11.05 -15.71
CA ILE A 202 -14.07 11.78 -15.87
C ILE A 202 -14.29 13.25 -16.20
N GLN A 203 -13.38 14.08 -15.71
CA GLN A 203 -13.16 15.43 -16.21
C GLN A 203 -12.12 15.42 -17.35
N CYS A 204 -11.94 16.55 -18.04
CA CYS A 204 -10.95 16.69 -19.11
C CYS A 204 -11.15 15.62 -20.20
N ALA A 205 -12.35 15.58 -20.78
CA ALA A 205 -12.78 14.57 -21.76
C ALA A 205 -12.53 15.00 -23.22
N ASP A 206 -12.05 16.23 -23.43
CA ASP A 206 -11.69 16.77 -24.73
C ASP A 206 -10.33 17.48 -24.67
N ALA A 207 -9.76 17.77 -25.84
CA ALA A 207 -8.42 18.36 -25.93
C ALA A 207 -8.35 19.75 -25.26
N THR A 208 -9.41 20.56 -25.36
CA THR A 208 -9.45 21.91 -24.79
C THR A 208 -9.36 21.86 -23.28
N SER A 209 -10.23 21.08 -22.64
CA SER A 209 -10.26 20.89 -21.19
C SER A 209 -8.98 20.23 -20.65
N VAL A 210 -8.34 19.35 -21.43
CA VAL A 210 -7.00 18.83 -21.08
C VAL A 210 -5.96 19.95 -21.08
N LEU A 211 -5.90 20.78 -22.13
CA LEU A 211 -4.94 21.88 -22.22
C LEU A 211 -5.14 22.90 -21.09
N GLU A 212 -6.38 23.33 -20.85
CA GLU A 212 -6.74 24.24 -19.76
C GLU A 212 -6.29 23.70 -18.41
N ARG A 213 -6.46 22.39 -18.18
CA ARG A 213 -6.02 21.76 -16.94
C ARG A 213 -4.49 21.75 -16.79
N TYR A 214 -3.74 21.50 -17.87
CA TYR A 214 -2.28 21.59 -17.82
C TYR A 214 -1.81 23.02 -17.57
N ASP A 215 -2.46 24.02 -18.17
CA ASP A 215 -2.16 25.43 -17.93
C ASP A 215 -2.36 25.82 -16.46
N GLU A 216 -3.50 25.44 -15.88
CA GLU A 216 -3.78 25.66 -14.45
C GLU A 216 -2.72 25.00 -13.54
N LEU A 217 -2.29 23.78 -13.87
CA LEU A 217 -1.27 23.06 -13.09
C LEU A 217 0.12 23.72 -13.21
N LEU A 218 0.49 24.19 -14.39
CA LEU A 218 1.77 24.88 -14.62
C LEU A 218 1.80 26.25 -13.94
N GLU A 219 0.70 27.00 -13.98
CA GLU A 219 0.55 28.27 -13.24
C GLU A 219 0.68 28.06 -11.73
N ARG A 220 0.05 27.01 -11.20
CA ARG A 220 0.19 26.63 -9.79
C ARG A 220 1.61 26.22 -9.43
N SER A 221 2.30 25.49 -10.31
CA SER A 221 3.70 25.16 -10.12
C SER A 221 4.58 26.41 -10.02
N ASN A 222 4.33 27.41 -10.86
CA ASN A 222 5.09 28.66 -10.88
C ASN A 222 4.80 29.58 -9.67
N SER A 223 3.65 29.41 -9.04
CA SER A 223 3.21 30.21 -7.88
C SER A 223 3.35 29.48 -6.54
N ALA A 224 3.61 28.17 -6.56
CA ALA A 224 3.88 27.40 -5.35
C ALA A 224 5.30 27.70 -4.82
N PRO A 225 5.47 27.94 -3.50
CA PRO A 225 6.80 27.87 -2.90
C PRO A 225 7.38 26.46 -3.12
N GLU A 226 8.70 26.30 -3.21
CA GLU A 226 9.37 25.00 -3.35
C GLU A 226 8.95 24.03 -2.24
N ILE A 227 7.88 23.27 -2.48
CA ILE A 227 7.51 22.14 -1.64
C ILE A 227 8.27 20.95 -2.21
N VAL A 228 9.37 20.60 -1.54
CA VAL A 228 10.06 19.31 -1.74
C VAL A 228 9.08 18.22 -1.29
N LEU A 229 8.23 17.79 -2.22
CA LEU A 229 7.44 16.57 -2.06
C LEU A 229 8.42 15.41 -2.10
N GLN A 230 8.75 14.86 -0.92
CA GLN A 230 9.45 13.58 -0.85
C GLN A 230 8.65 12.55 -1.66
N PRO A 231 9.28 11.79 -2.57
CA PRO A 231 8.58 10.78 -3.33
C PRO A 231 8.15 9.66 -2.38
N GLN A 232 6.91 9.70 -1.90
CA GLN A 232 6.22 8.47 -1.52
C GLN A 232 5.90 7.76 -2.82
N GLN A 233 6.83 6.88 -3.23
CA GLN A 233 6.58 5.91 -4.29
C GLN A 233 5.28 5.17 -4.01
N ALA A 234 4.28 5.38 -4.85
CA ALA A 234 3.48 4.28 -5.35
C ALA A 234 3.86 4.12 -6.82
N SER A 235 5.09 3.64 -7.06
CA SER A 235 5.43 3.03 -8.34
C SER A 235 4.58 1.77 -8.42
N PHE A 236 3.41 1.87 -9.03
CA PHE A 236 2.75 0.70 -9.61
C PHE A 236 3.46 0.41 -10.93
N ALA A 237 4.71 -0.06 -10.82
CA ALA A 237 5.27 -0.90 -11.86
C ALA A 237 4.50 -2.22 -11.79
N PHE A 238 3.57 -2.39 -12.71
CA PHE A 238 2.96 -3.69 -13.00
C PHE A 238 4.01 -4.60 -13.63
#